data_AF-A0A2T7H888-F1
#
_entry.id   AF-A0A2T7H888-F1
#
_cell.length_a   1.000
_cell.length_b   1.000
_cell.length_c   1.000
_cell.angle_alpha   90.00
_cell.angle_beta   90.00
_cell.angle_gamma   90.00
#
_symmetry.space_group_name_H-M   'P 1'
#
loop_
_entity.id
_entity.type
_entity.pdbx_description
1 polymer ?
#
loop_
_entity_poly.entity_id
_entity_poly.type
_entity_poly.pdbx_seq_one_letter_code
_entity_poly.pdbx_strand_id
1 'polypeptide(L)'
;MHGAGLPAREVSQAINRLAGENVCRYVNGMRVQELRRLLMQQQDKTITTAMHEAGFVNRSNFSREFQGITGQTPVAWRNTGGNG
;
A
#
# COMPACT_ATOMS: atom_id res chain seq x y z
N MET A 1 -10.71 -32.37 -32.97
CA MET A 1 -9.71 -31.60 -32.20
C MET A 1 -9.90 -30.13 -32.52
N HIS A 2 -10.47 -29.32 -31.62
CA HIS A 2 -10.53 -27.86 -31.79
C HIS A 2 -9.67 -27.23 -30.70
N GLY A 3 -8.56 -26.60 -31.11
CA GLY A 3 -7.57 -26.03 -30.21
C GLY A 3 -8.17 -24.96 -29.32
N ALA A 4 -8.05 -25.16 -28.01
CA ALA A 4 -8.36 -24.16 -27.00
C ALA A 4 -7.34 -23.01 -27.09
N GLY A 5 -7.54 -22.10 -28.05
CA GLY A 5 -6.89 -20.81 -28.05
C GLY A 5 -7.58 -19.95 -27.01
N LEU A 6 -6.94 -19.75 -25.84
CA LEU A 6 -7.41 -18.79 -24.85
C LEU A 6 -7.70 -17.46 -25.57
N PRO A 7 -8.93 -16.91 -25.48
CA PRO A 7 -9.28 -15.69 -26.19
C PRO A 7 -8.32 -14.58 -25.73
N ALA A 8 -7.67 -13.88 -26.68
CA ALA A 8 -6.65 -12.87 -26.41
C ALA A 8 -7.05 -11.82 -25.36
N ARG A 9 -8.36 -11.63 -25.17
CA ARG A 9 -8.94 -10.76 -24.13
C ARG A 9 -8.64 -11.23 -22.70
N GLU A 10 -8.67 -12.53 -22.42
CA GLU A 10 -8.35 -13.08 -21.10
C GLU A 10 -6.87 -12.90 -20.77
N VAL A 11 -6.00 -13.12 -21.76
CA VAL A 11 -4.55 -12.88 -21.62
C VAL A 11 -4.27 -11.40 -21.34
N SER A 12 -4.89 -10.49 -22.09
CA SER A 12 -4.73 -9.05 -21.87
C SER A 12 -5.24 -8.60 -20.50
N GLN A 13 -6.38 -9.13 -20.03
CA GLN A 13 -6.88 -8.85 -18.69
C GLN A 13 -5.95 -9.35 -17.60
N ALA A 14 -5.39 -10.56 -17.74
CA ALA A 14 -4.43 -11.11 -16.79
C ALA A 14 -3.16 -10.25 -16.71
N ILE A 15 -2.62 -9.83 -17.87
CA ILE A 15 -1.45 -8.92 -17.93
C ILE A 15 -1.77 -7.58 -17.28
N ASN A 16 -2.89 -6.96 -17.62
CA ASN A 16 -3.30 -5.67 -17.04
C ASN A 16 -3.52 -5.77 -15.53
N ARG A 17 -4.08 -6.88 -15.05
CA ARG A 17 -4.24 -7.14 -13.61
C ARG A 17 -2.89 -7.28 -12.93
N LEU A 18 -1.97 -8.06 -13.49
CA LEU A 18 -0.63 -8.26 -12.93
C LEU A 18 0.17 -6.95 -12.93
N ALA A 19 0.16 -6.22 -14.04
CA ALA A 19 0.83 -4.92 -14.15
C ALA A 19 0.19 -3.89 -13.20
N GLY A 20 -1.14 -3.85 -13.13
CA GLY A 20 -1.87 -2.99 -12.21
C GLY A 20 -1.58 -3.31 -10.74
N GLU A 21 -1.49 -4.60 -10.38
CA GLU A 21 -1.09 -5.02 -9.03
C GLU A 21 0.35 -4.57 -8.72
N ASN A 22 1.28 -4.74 -9.67
CA ASN A 22 2.66 -4.29 -9.49
C ASN A 22 2.74 -2.77 -9.28
N VAL A 23 2.01 -1.98 -10.08
CA VAL A 23 1.95 -0.53 -9.92
C VAL A 23 1.32 -0.14 -8.59
N CYS A 24 0.18 -0.73 -8.22
CA CYS A 24 -0.47 -0.48 -6.94
C CYS A 24 0.47 -0.79 -5.76
N ARG A 25 1.15 -1.94 -5.81
CA ARG A 25 2.13 -2.35 -4.78
C ARG A 25 3.28 -1.37 -4.69
N TYR A 26 3.84 -0.95 -5.81
CA TYR A 26 4.92 0.04 -5.87
C TYR A 26 4.48 1.39 -5.26
N VAL A 27 3.34 1.91 -5.70
CA VAL A 27 2.79 3.18 -5.21
C VAL A 27 2.46 3.08 -3.72
N ASN A 28 1.81 2.02 -3.25
CA ASN A 28 1.51 1.84 -1.83
C ASN A 28 2.78 1.73 -0.98
N GLY A 29 3.84 1.10 -1.51
CA GLY A 29 5.17 1.10 -0.91
C GLY A 29 5.70 2.52 -0.67
N MET A 30 5.64 3.38 -1.69
CA MET A 30 6.03 4.78 -1.57
C MET A 30 5.17 5.54 -0.55
N ARG A 31 3.85 5.34 -0.57
CA ARG A 31 2.93 5.98 0.38
C ARG A 31 3.25 5.60 1.83
N VAL A 32 3.57 4.33 2.10
CA VAL A 32 3.96 3.88 3.45
C VAL A 32 5.29 4.50 3.89
N GLN A 33 6.27 4.63 2.98
CA GLN A 33 7.52 5.32 3.31
C GLN A 33 7.29 6.79 3.65
N GLU A 34 6.46 7.49 2.88
CA GLU A 34 6.12 8.89 3.15
C GLU A 34 5.38 9.05 4.48
N LEU A 35 4.47 8.13 4.81
CA LEU A 35 3.80 8.13 6.11
C LEU A 35 4.81 8.04 7.26
N ARG A 36 5.76 7.09 7.18
CA ARG A 36 6.81 6.94 8.20
C ARG A 36 7.60 8.23 8.33
N ARG A 37 7.98 8.85 7.21
CA ARG A 37 8.69 10.14 7.19
C ARG A 37 7.89 11.24 7.92
N LEU A 38 6.61 11.38 7.61
CA LEU A 38 5.72 12.38 8.24
C LEU A 38 5.58 12.16 9.74
N LEU A 39 5.41 10.90 10.18
CA LEU A 39 5.26 10.57 11.59
C LEU A 39 6.56 10.73 12.39
N MET A 40 7.73 10.53 11.76
CA MET A 40 9.03 10.79 12.39
C MET A 40 9.33 12.29 12.50
N GLN A 41 8.95 13.09 11.50
CA GLN A 41 9.21 14.53 11.50
C GLN A 41 8.27 15.33 12.39
N GLN A 42 7.05 14.84 12.62
CA GLN A 42 6.00 15.56 13.34
C GLN A 42 5.37 14.64 14.39
N GLN A 43 5.91 14.64 15.60
CA GLN A 43 5.47 13.73 16.68
C GLN A 43 3.99 13.91 17.06
N ASP A 44 3.50 15.15 17.00
CA ASP A 44 2.09 15.47 17.32
C ASP A 44 1.13 15.13 16.17
N LYS A 45 1.63 14.84 14.96
CA LYS A 45 0.79 14.54 13.80
C LYS A 45 0.06 13.22 14.00
N THR A 46 -1.27 13.26 13.88
CA THR A 46 -2.09 12.06 14.01
C THR A 46 -1.85 11.09 12.84
N ILE A 47 -2.01 9.79 13.10
CA ILE A 47 -1.91 8.74 12.07
C ILE A 47 -2.91 9.00 10.93
N THR A 48 -4.12 9.48 11.25
CA THR A 48 -5.16 9.77 10.25
C THR A 48 -4.74 10.91 9.33
N THR A 49 -4.20 12.00 9.87
CA THR A 49 -3.69 13.13 9.07
C THR A 49 -2.55 12.67 8.18
N ALA A 50 -1.57 11.96 8.74
CA ALA A 50 -0.44 11.43 7.97
C ALA A 50 -0.92 10.48 6.85
N MET A 51 -1.93 9.63 7.11
CA MET A 51 -2.51 8.70 6.13
C MET A 51 -3.04 9.46 4.90
N HIS A 52 -3.79 10.54 5.13
CA HIS A 52 -4.34 11.35 4.05
C HIS A 52 -3.25 12.09 3.27
N GLU A 53 -2.27 12.68 3.96
CA GLU A 53 -1.13 13.35 3.31
C GLU A 53 -0.26 12.37 2.49
N ALA A 54 -0.09 11.14 2.98
CA ALA A 54 0.58 10.06 2.26
C ALA A 54 -0.25 9.52 1.08
N GLY A 55 -1.46 10.05 0.83
CA GLY A 55 -2.27 9.71 -0.35
C GLY A 55 -3.15 8.46 -0.18
N PHE A 56 -3.38 7.98 1.04
CA PHE A 56 -4.40 6.96 1.30
C PHE A 56 -5.78 7.60 1.48
N VAL A 57 -6.74 7.15 0.67
CA VAL A 57 -8.12 7.66 0.70
C VAL A 57 -8.94 7.02 1.82
N ASN A 58 -8.72 5.73 2.10
CA ASN A 58 -9.48 4.99 3.09
C ASN A 58 -8.60 4.16 4.05
N ARG A 59 -9.13 3.96 5.26
CA ARG A 59 -8.46 3.30 6.37
C ARG A 59 -8.19 1.81 6.12
N SER A 60 -9.09 1.12 5.42
CA SER A 60 -8.97 -0.34 5.19
C SER A 60 -7.77 -0.68 4.31
N ASN A 61 -7.62 0.01 3.17
CA ASN A 61 -6.45 -0.16 2.30
C ASN A 61 -5.17 0.24 3.04
N PHE A 62 -5.18 1.40 3.69
CA PHE A 62 -4.07 1.87 4.51
C PHE A 62 -3.60 0.84 5.55
N SER A 63 -4.52 0.31 6.35
CA SER A 63 -4.17 -0.57 7.47
C SER A 63 -3.55 -1.88 6.96
N ARG A 64 -4.10 -2.42 5.87
CA ARG A 64 -3.58 -3.62 5.20
C ARG A 64 -2.18 -3.39 4.64
N GLU A 65 -2.00 -2.35 3.83
CA GLU A 65 -0.72 -2.09 3.17
C GLU A 65 0.37 -1.72 4.18
N PHE A 66 0.04 -0.90 5.18
CA PHE A 66 0.98 -0.53 6.22
C PHE A 66 1.44 -1.75 7.02
N GLN A 67 0.52 -2.60 7.45
CA GLN A 67 0.88 -3.82 8.18
C GLN A 67 1.63 -4.81 7.27
N GLY A 68 1.24 -4.96 6.01
CA GLY A 68 1.92 -5.83 5.05
C GLY A 68 3.37 -5.41 4.79
N ILE A 69 3.64 -4.11 4.78
CA ILE A 69 4.99 -3.56 4.52
C ILE A 69 5.84 -3.47 5.79
N THR A 70 5.25 -3.06 6.92
CA THR A 70 6.01 -2.79 8.16
C THR A 70 5.97 -3.94 9.17
N GLY A 71 5.11 -4.94 8.96
CA GLY A 71 4.86 -6.03 9.89
C GLY A 71 4.03 -5.64 11.12
N GLN A 72 3.68 -4.35 11.28
CA GLN A 72 3.01 -3.83 12.47
C GLN A 72 1.82 -2.95 12.12
N THR A 73 0.86 -2.82 13.03
CA THR A 73 -0.22 -1.84 12.84
C THR A 73 0.34 -0.41 13.00
N PRO A 74 -0.25 0.59 12.33
CA PRO A 74 0.20 1.98 12.46
C PRO A 74 0.24 2.50 13.90
N VAL A 75 -0.73 2.08 14.72
CA VAL A 75 -0.81 2.45 16.14
C VAL A 75 0.31 1.79 16.94
N ALA A 76 0.56 0.49 16.71
CA ALA A 76 1.66 -0.23 17.36
C ALA A 76 3.02 0.39 16.99
N TRP A 77 3.23 0.72 15.72
CA TRP A 77 4.45 1.37 15.22
C TRP A 77 4.70 2.74 15.89
N ARG A 78 3.65 3.53 16.09
CA ARG A 78 3.74 4.82 16.78
C ARG A 78 4.06 4.66 18.27
N ASN A 79 3.50 3.63 18.92
CA ASN A 79 3.76 3.36 20.34
C ASN A 79 5.15 2.78 20.61
N THR A 80 5.78 2.13 19.62
CA THR A 80 7.15 1.61 19.73
C THR A 80 8.22 2.68 19.47
N GLY A 81 7.83 3.93 19.18
CA GLY A 81 8.77 5.05 19.09
C GLY A 81 9.64 5.04 17.85
N GLY A 82 9.13 4.58 16.70
CA GLY A 82 9.74 4.81 15.38
C GLY A 82 11.18 4.30 15.19
N ASN A 83 11.71 3.49 16.11
CA ASN A 83 13.08 3.01 16.09
C ASN A 83 13.08 1.52 15.66
N GLY A 84 13.13 1.31 14.35
CA GLY A 84 13.15 0.02 13.68
C GLY A 84 13.40 0.18 12.18
#